data_AF-A0A7K3D820-F1
#
_entry.id   AF-A0A7K3D820-F1
#
_cell.length_a   1.000
_cell.length_b   1.000
_cell.length_c   1.000
_cell.angle_alpha   90.00
_cell.angle_beta   90.00
_cell.angle_gamma   90.00
#
_symmetry.space_group_name_H-M   'P 1'
#
loop_
_entity.id
_entity.type
_entity.pdbx_description
1 polymer ?
#
loop_
_entity_poly.entity_id
_entity_poly.type
_entity_poly.pdbx_seq_one_letter_code
_entity_poly.pdbx_strand_id
1 'polypeptide(L)'
;MDDFPVMWAAPDTTARTLPWQLDPARQPKGYRTELVLTDRRLVILGVESGAGLAPAQELWSLPKEDVAGAERMKFSEGAADVRLRFPDGSWARLQVSDAAKLTARLSGGRRPVTEADITPEQRARIHVLMADPPLSVPHSLGTVLPVEEAPELERLTGDIVVVHLRVPLSNGSQQMITRYLDPSGADVVPEENR
;
A
#
# COMPACT_ATOMS: atom_id res chain seq x y z
N MET A 1 -14.13 -6.30 -29.13
CA MET A 1 -13.28 -6.04 -27.95
C MET A 1 -14.17 -5.23 -27.03
N ASP A 2 -14.96 -5.93 -26.22
CA ASP A 2 -15.98 -5.29 -25.40
C ASP A 2 -15.28 -4.57 -24.25
N ASP A 3 -15.50 -3.27 -24.19
CA ASP A 3 -15.04 -2.38 -23.12
C ASP A 3 -15.72 -2.85 -21.82
N PHE A 4 -15.01 -3.67 -21.03
CA PHE A 4 -15.56 -4.16 -19.77
C PHE A 4 -15.89 -2.95 -18.90
N PRO A 5 -17.10 -2.85 -18.33
CA PRO A 5 -17.50 -1.66 -17.60
C PRO A 5 -16.47 -1.33 -16.51
N VAL A 6 -15.95 -0.11 -16.55
CA VAL A 6 -15.02 0.41 -15.52
C VAL A 6 -15.78 0.68 -14.22
N MET A 7 -17.11 0.81 -14.28
CA MET A 7 -17.97 1.11 -13.16
C MET A 7 -19.39 0.58 -13.42
N TRP A 8 -20.08 0.16 -12.37
CA TRP A 8 -21.54 0.06 -12.36
C TRP A 8 -22.09 0.85 -11.18
N ALA A 9 -23.03 1.73 -11.47
CA ALA A 9 -23.55 2.68 -10.49
C ALA A 9 -24.91 3.24 -10.97
N ALA A 10 -25.97 3.01 -10.20
CA ALA A 10 -27.25 3.68 -10.37
C ALA A 10 -27.13 5.18 -10.02
N PRO A 11 -28.10 6.05 -10.39
CA PRO A 11 -28.12 7.43 -9.87
C PRO A 11 -27.97 7.47 -8.35
N ASP A 12 -27.25 8.47 -7.84
CA ASP A 12 -27.03 8.73 -6.41
C ASP A 12 -26.28 7.64 -5.61
N THR A 13 -25.66 6.67 -6.29
CA THR A 13 -24.80 5.66 -5.64
C THR A 13 -23.36 6.13 -5.45
N THR A 14 -22.66 5.58 -4.47
CA THR A 14 -21.29 5.93 -4.07
C THR A 14 -20.33 5.92 -5.25
N ALA A 15 -20.37 4.90 -6.12
CA ALA A 15 -19.46 4.86 -7.27
C ALA A 15 -19.66 6.03 -8.24
N ARG A 16 -20.86 6.65 -8.34
CA ARG A 16 -21.07 7.87 -9.15
C ARG A 16 -20.40 9.12 -8.57
N THR A 17 -20.06 9.09 -7.28
CA THR A 17 -19.39 10.22 -6.61
C THR A 17 -17.88 10.21 -6.83
N LEU A 18 -17.32 9.14 -7.40
CA LEU A 18 -15.90 9.03 -7.68
C LEU A 18 -15.44 10.15 -8.65
N PRO A 19 -14.22 10.67 -8.46
CA PRO A 19 -13.73 11.80 -9.24
C PRO A 19 -13.44 11.36 -10.67
N TRP A 20 -13.83 12.19 -11.64
CA TRP A 20 -13.61 11.95 -13.07
C TRP A 20 -12.13 11.83 -13.41
N GLN A 21 -11.24 12.39 -12.58
CA GLN A 21 -9.78 12.33 -12.71
C GLN A 21 -9.24 10.89 -12.62
N LEU A 22 -10.03 9.91 -12.16
CA LEU A 22 -9.62 8.49 -12.23
C LEU A 22 -9.52 7.97 -13.67
N ASP A 23 -10.17 8.62 -14.64
CA ASP A 23 -10.05 8.29 -16.06
C ASP A 23 -8.74 8.87 -16.63
N PRO A 24 -7.72 8.04 -16.95
CA PRO A 24 -6.43 8.52 -17.42
C PRO A 24 -6.54 9.33 -18.71
N ALA A 25 -7.55 9.08 -19.55
CA ALA A 25 -7.77 9.81 -20.79
C ALA A 25 -8.24 11.25 -20.57
N ARG A 26 -8.74 11.57 -19.37
CA ARG A 26 -9.22 12.91 -19.00
C ARG A 26 -8.21 13.69 -18.16
N GLN A 27 -7.19 13.03 -17.60
CA GLN A 27 -6.22 13.66 -16.71
C GLN A 27 -5.40 14.74 -17.45
N PRO A 28 -5.18 15.92 -16.83
CA PRO A 28 -4.21 16.89 -17.34
C PRO A 28 -2.81 16.29 -17.44
N LYS A 29 -2.00 16.78 -18.39
CA LYS A 29 -0.61 16.34 -18.50
C LYS A 29 0.17 16.68 -17.23
N GLY A 30 0.93 15.71 -16.71
CA GLY A 30 1.68 15.87 -15.46
C GLY A 30 0.80 15.75 -14.22
N TYR A 31 -0.42 15.22 -14.34
CA TYR A 31 -1.29 14.93 -13.20
C TYR A 31 -1.31 13.42 -12.95
N ARG A 32 -1.41 13.01 -11.69
CA ARG A 32 -1.70 11.63 -11.31
C ARG A 32 -2.67 11.57 -10.15
N THR A 33 -3.37 10.46 -10.01
CA THR A 33 -4.19 10.16 -8.84
C THR A 33 -3.50 9.16 -7.93
N GLU A 34 -3.58 9.35 -6.63
CA GLU A 34 -3.09 8.40 -5.62
C GLU A 34 -4.26 7.93 -4.75
N LEU A 35 -4.31 6.63 -4.47
CA LEU A 35 -5.27 6.04 -3.55
C LEU A 35 -4.59 5.81 -2.21
N VAL A 36 -5.09 6.46 -1.16
CA VAL A 36 -4.57 6.34 0.20
C VAL A 36 -5.61 5.66 1.08
N LEU A 37 -5.24 4.52 1.65
CA LEU A 37 -6.03 3.85 2.68
C LEU A 37 -5.43 4.15 4.05
N THR A 38 -6.21 4.83 4.88
CA THR A 38 -5.89 5.08 6.28
C THR A 38 -6.65 4.11 7.18
N ASP A 39 -6.43 4.21 8.49
CA ASP A 39 -7.21 3.43 9.46
C ASP A 39 -8.71 3.77 9.45
N ARG A 40 -9.08 4.98 8.99
CA ARG A 40 -10.46 5.49 9.08
C ARG A 40 -11.16 5.67 7.75
N ARG A 41 -10.41 5.96 6.68
CA ARG A 41 -10.97 6.36 5.39
C ARG A 41 -10.11 5.94 4.21
N LEU A 42 -10.78 5.75 3.08
CA LEU A 42 -10.19 5.68 1.75
C LEU A 42 -10.22 7.08 1.14
N VAL A 43 -9.09 7.53 0.58
CA VAL A 43 -8.94 8.88 0.02
C VAL A 43 -8.34 8.78 -1.38
N ILE A 44 -8.90 9.54 -2.32
CA ILE A 44 -8.30 9.76 -3.64
C ILE A 44 -7.70 11.16 -3.65
N LEU A 45 -6.39 11.21 -3.87
CA LEU A 45 -5.63 12.44 -3.97
C LEU A 45 -5.31 12.74 -5.42
N GLY A 46 -5.36 14.02 -5.78
CA GLY A 46 -4.82 14.57 -7.00
C GLY A 46 -3.43 15.13 -6.76
N VAL A 47 -2.45 14.70 -7.55
CA VAL A 47 -1.05 15.08 -7.40
C VAL A 47 -0.51 15.63 -8.72
N GLU A 48 -0.06 16.88 -8.69
CA GLU A 48 0.65 17.49 -9.80
C GLU A 48 2.13 17.09 -9.79
N SER A 49 2.67 16.80 -10.97
CA SER A 49 4.06 16.45 -11.21
C SER A 49 4.73 17.62 -11.92
N GLY A 50 5.70 18.27 -11.27
CA GLY A 50 6.44 19.41 -11.84
C GLY A 50 7.18 20.25 -10.81
N ALA A 51 7.94 21.25 -11.28
CA ALA A 51 8.61 22.21 -10.42
C ALA A 51 7.59 23.17 -9.78
N GLY A 52 7.62 23.30 -8.45
CA GLY A 52 6.63 24.08 -7.69
C GLY A 52 5.45 23.24 -7.18
N LEU A 53 5.74 22.05 -6.62
CA LEU A 53 4.77 21.09 -6.11
C LEU A 53 3.70 21.75 -5.22
N ALA A 54 2.48 21.85 -5.74
CA ALA A 54 1.32 22.12 -4.91
C ALA A 54 1.09 20.92 -3.97
N PRO A 55 0.58 21.15 -2.75
CA PRO A 55 0.18 20.05 -1.87
C PRO A 55 -0.87 19.17 -2.57
N ALA A 56 -0.84 17.87 -2.30
CA ALA A 56 -1.81 16.93 -2.83
C ALA A 56 -3.24 17.37 -2.46
N GLN A 57 -4.14 17.36 -3.44
CA GLN A 57 -5.53 17.77 -3.26
C GLN A 57 -6.40 16.55 -2.94
N GLU A 58 -7.21 16.61 -1.88
CA GLU A 58 -8.26 15.62 -1.65
C GLU A 58 -9.38 15.82 -2.69
N LEU A 59 -9.53 14.85 -3.61
CA LEU A 59 -10.57 14.88 -4.65
C LEU A 59 -11.84 14.19 -4.20
N TRP A 60 -11.68 13.15 -3.37
CA TRP A 60 -12.76 12.31 -2.90
C TRP A 60 -12.30 11.52 -1.67
N SER A 61 -13.19 11.30 -0.72
CA SER A 61 -12.95 10.38 0.39
C SER A 61 -14.23 9.72 0.85
N LEU A 62 -14.06 8.56 1.50
CA LEU A 62 -15.13 7.77 2.08
C LEU A 62 -14.62 7.06 3.34
N PRO A 63 -15.44 6.92 4.41
CA PRO A 63 -15.11 6.05 5.53
C PRO A 63 -14.71 4.65 5.06
N LYS A 64 -13.73 4.04 5.74
CA LYS A 64 -13.24 2.69 5.39
C LYS A 64 -14.36 1.65 5.56
N GLU A 65 -15.24 1.85 6.54
CA GLU A 65 -16.41 1.02 6.81
C GLU A 65 -17.47 1.05 5.70
N ASP A 66 -17.49 2.10 4.88
CA ASP A 66 -18.37 2.22 3.72
C ASP A 66 -17.76 1.57 2.46
N VAL A 67 -16.69 0.80 2.61
CA VAL A 67 -16.16 -0.09 1.56
C VAL A 67 -16.61 -1.51 1.84
N ALA A 68 -17.55 -2.03 1.05
CA ALA A 68 -18.09 -3.38 1.21
C ALA A 68 -17.10 -4.49 0.81
N GLY A 69 -16.09 -4.16 0.01
CA GLY A 69 -14.97 -5.07 -0.24
C GLY A 69 -14.15 -4.70 -1.46
N ALA A 70 -13.02 -5.40 -1.61
CA ALA A 70 -12.15 -5.33 -2.76
C ALA A 70 -11.86 -6.73 -3.29
N GLU A 71 -11.74 -6.86 -4.60
CA GLU A 71 -11.39 -8.12 -5.25
C GLU A 71 -10.33 -7.86 -6.32
N ARG A 72 -9.23 -8.64 -6.28
CA ARG A 72 -8.21 -8.64 -7.33
C ARG A 72 -8.72 -9.35 -8.58
N MET A 73 -8.64 -8.68 -9.71
CA MET A 73 -9.08 -9.22 -11.00
C MET A 73 -7.93 -10.05 -11.61
N LYS A 74 -8.15 -11.36 -11.79
CA LYS A 74 -7.09 -12.32 -12.17
C LYS A 74 -6.66 -12.24 -13.64
N PHE A 75 -7.42 -11.56 -14.49
CA PHE A 75 -7.23 -11.53 -15.96
C PHE A 75 -6.55 -10.24 -16.48
N SER A 76 -6.17 -9.30 -15.61
CA SER A 76 -5.47 -8.09 -16.04
C SER A 76 -3.98 -8.34 -16.17
N GLU A 77 -3.35 -7.93 -17.27
CA GLU A 77 -1.89 -7.87 -17.36
C GLU A 77 -1.32 -7.06 -16.18
N GLY A 78 -0.31 -7.61 -15.50
CA GLY A 78 0.27 -7.01 -14.28
C GLY A 78 -0.55 -7.19 -13.00
N ALA A 79 -1.76 -7.78 -13.07
CA ALA A 79 -2.59 -8.15 -11.93
C ALA A 79 -2.83 -7.01 -10.91
N ALA A 80 -2.88 -5.79 -11.43
CA ALA A 80 -3.01 -4.51 -10.73
C ALA A 80 -4.46 -4.04 -10.58
N ASP A 81 -5.41 -4.71 -11.23
CA ASP A 81 -6.81 -4.29 -11.20
C ASP A 81 -7.55 -4.82 -9.98
N VAL A 82 -8.26 -3.91 -9.32
CA VAL A 82 -9.11 -4.17 -8.16
C VAL A 82 -10.51 -3.71 -8.47
N ARG A 83 -11.49 -4.59 -8.25
CA ARG A 83 -12.89 -4.19 -8.16
C ARG A 83 -13.21 -3.78 -6.73
N LEU A 84 -13.47 -2.50 -6.52
CA LEU A 84 -13.93 -1.94 -5.26
C LEU A 84 -15.46 -1.93 -5.23
N ARG A 85 -16.06 -2.50 -4.19
CA ARG A 85 -17.52 -2.61 -4.01
C ARG A 85 -17.98 -1.75 -2.83
N PHE A 86 -19.14 -1.14 -2.97
CA PHE A 86 -19.77 -0.31 -1.94
C PHE A 86 -21.06 -0.96 -1.40
N PRO A 87 -21.52 -0.58 -0.18
CA PRO A 87 -22.72 -1.15 0.44
C PRO A 87 -24.01 -1.01 -0.37
N ASP A 88 -24.11 0.03 -1.19
CA ASP A 88 -25.25 0.28 -2.09
C ASP A 88 -25.25 -0.63 -3.35
N GLY A 89 -24.31 -1.56 -3.43
CA GLY A 89 -24.14 -2.50 -4.55
C GLY A 89 -23.35 -1.92 -5.72
N SER A 90 -23.07 -0.62 -5.73
CA SER A 90 -22.25 0.01 -6.76
C SER A 90 -20.80 -0.44 -6.68
N TRP A 91 -20.09 -0.36 -7.79
CA TRP A 91 -18.68 -0.75 -7.84
C TRP A 91 -17.90 0.01 -8.90
N ALA A 92 -16.60 0.11 -8.69
CA ALA A 92 -15.63 0.63 -9.65
C ALA A 92 -14.42 -0.31 -9.78
N ARG A 93 -13.85 -0.37 -10.96
CA ARG A 93 -12.57 -1.00 -11.24
C ARG A 93 -11.48 0.07 -11.17
N LEU A 94 -10.48 -0.16 -10.35
CA LEU A 94 -9.33 0.71 -10.18
C LEU A 94 -8.07 -0.08 -10.53
N GLN A 95 -7.17 0.54 -11.29
CA GLN A 95 -5.80 0.06 -11.42
C GLN A 95 -4.98 0.64 -10.27
N VAL A 96 -4.32 -0.22 -9.49
CA VAL A 96 -3.52 0.19 -8.34
C VAL A 96 -2.12 -0.44 -8.40
N SER A 97 -1.15 0.18 -7.75
CA SER A 97 0.24 -0.30 -7.76
C SER A 97 0.41 -1.66 -7.05
N ASP A 98 -0.39 -1.93 -6.02
CA ASP A 98 -0.35 -3.17 -5.24
C ASP A 98 -1.76 -3.64 -4.87
N ALA A 99 -2.37 -4.38 -5.81
CA ALA A 99 -3.73 -4.92 -5.67
C ALA A 99 -3.85 -5.93 -4.52
N ALA A 100 -2.79 -6.71 -4.27
CA ALA A 100 -2.75 -7.69 -3.19
C ALA A 100 -2.76 -7.00 -1.83
N LYS A 101 -1.88 -6.02 -1.62
CA LYS A 101 -1.83 -5.23 -0.38
C LYS A 101 -3.13 -4.49 -0.13
N LEU A 102 -3.71 -3.83 -1.13
CA LEU A 102 -4.99 -3.12 -0.97
C LEU A 102 -6.10 -4.08 -0.54
N THR A 103 -6.23 -5.22 -1.22
CA THR A 103 -7.27 -6.21 -0.91
C THR A 103 -7.08 -6.82 0.48
N ALA A 104 -5.84 -7.15 0.87
CA ALA A 104 -5.53 -7.66 2.20
C ALA A 104 -5.83 -6.64 3.31
N ARG A 105 -5.56 -5.34 3.08
CA ARG A 105 -5.86 -4.27 4.04
C ARG A 105 -7.37 -4.03 4.24
N LEU A 106 -8.14 -4.13 3.16
CA LEU A 106 -9.59 -3.95 3.19
C LEU A 106 -10.32 -5.17 3.77
N SER A 107 -9.82 -6.38 3.53
CA SER A 107 -10.35 -7.61 4.11
C SER A 107 -9.88 -7.89 5.55
N GLY A 108 -8.96 -7.10 6.08
CA GLY A 108 -8.39 -7.27 7.42
C GLY A 108 -7.26 -8.30 7.52
N GLY A 109 -6.89 -8.96 6.42
CA GLY A 109 -5.74 -9.87 6.35
C GLY A 109 -4.38 -9.18 6.56
N ARG A 110 -4.32 -7.84 6.42
CA ARG A 110 -3.14 -7.02 6.73
C ARG A 110 -3.53 -5.80 7.54
N ARG A 111 -2.90 -5.58 8.71
CA ARG A 111 -3.18 -4.42 9.58
C ARG A 111 -1.91 -3.79 10.16
N PRO A 112 -1.85 -2.46 10.36
CA PRO A 112 -0.71 -1.85 11.04
C PRO A 112 -0.65 -2.36 12.48
N VAL A 113 0.56 -2.48 13.02
CA VAL A 113 0.81 -2.87 14.42
C VAL A 113 1.96 -2.05 14.98
N THR A 114 2.07 -2.04 16.31
CA THR A 114 3.17 -1.40 17.04
C THR A 114 4.11 -2.45 17.62
N GLU A 115 5.25 -2.01 18.16
CA GLU A 115 6.16 -2.91 18.88
C GLU A 115 5.50 -3.58 20.10
N ALA A 116 4.45 -3.00 20.68
CA ALA A 116 3.73 -3.59 21.80
C ALA A 116 2.87 -4.79 21.37
N ASP A 117 2.51 -4.87 20.10
CA ASP A 117 1.64 -5.92 19.58
C ASP A 117 2.43 -7.19 19.21
N ILE A 118 3.74 -7.09 18.93
CA ILE A 118 4.57 -8.19 18.40
C ILE A 118 5.23 -9.02 19.50
N THR A 119 5.69 -10.23 19.16
CA THR A 119 6.36 -11.12 20.13
C THR A 119 7.72 -10.56 20.56
N PRO A 120 8.22 -10.93 21.75
CA PRO A 120 9.58 -10.58 22.17
C PRO A 120 10.65 -11.04 21.16
N GLU A 121 10.48 -12.21 20.56
CA GLU A 121 11.40 -12.78 19.58
C GLU A 121 11.41 -11.98 18.28
N GLN A 122 10.24 -11.58 17.78
CA GLN A 122 10.10 -10.67 16.64
C GLN A 122 10.77 -9.32 16.93
N ARG A 123 10.53 -8.74 18.11
CA ARG A 123 11.14 -7.47 18.52
C ARG A 123 12.66 -7.56 18.58
N ALA A 124 13.19 -8.61 19.19
CA ALA A 124 14.63 -8.86 19.25
C ALA A 124 15.24 -8.98 17.85
N ARG A 125 14.58 -9.71 16.94
CA ARG A 125 15.02 -9.82 15.55
C ARG A 125 15.01 -8.47 14.83
N ILE A 126 13.97 -7.66 15.02
CA ILE A 126 13.88 -6.32 14.43
C ILE A 126 15.04 -5.45 14.89
N HIS A 127 15.39 -5.44 16.18
CA HIS A 127 16.55 -4.68 16.67
C HIS A 127 17.86 -5.14 16.02
N VAL A 128 18.05 -6.44 15.79
CA VAL A 128 19.20 -6.96 15.05
C VAL A 128 19.22 -6.45 13.61
N LEU A 129 18.07 -6.49 12.93
CA LEU A 129 17.94 -5.99 11.55
C LEU A 129 18.14 -4.47 11.45
N MET A 130 17.79 -3.71 12.47
CA MET A 130 18.04 -2.27 12.52
C MET A 130 19.52 -1.96 12.75
N ALA A 131 20.20 -2.72 13.63
CA ALA A 131 21.61 -2.53 13.92
C ALA A 131 22.52 -2.95 12.75
N ASP A 132 22.18 -4.05 12.07
CA ASP A 132 22.92 -4.58 10.92
C ASP A 132 21.95 -4.95 9.78
N PRO A 133 21.51 -3.97 8.98
CA PRO A 133 20.56 -4.20 7.91
C PRO A 133 21.17 -5.11 6.83
N PRO A 134 20.50 -6.21 6.44
CA PRO A 134 20.98 -7.15 5.43
C PRO A 134 20.80 -6.59 4.00
N LEU A 135 21.48 -5.47 3.72
CA LEU A 135 21.46 -4.74 2.46
C LEU A 135 22.88 -4.70 1.88
N SER A 136 23.02 -5.11 0.62
CA SER A 136 24.27 -4.96 -0.13
C SER A 136 24.10 -3.84 -1.14
N VAL A 137 24.99 -2.85 -1.10
CA VAL A 137 24.95 -1.71 -2.01
C VAL A 137 26.26 -1.58 -2.79
N PRO A 138 26.22 -1.12 -4.05
CA PRO A 138 27.41 -0.71 -4.78
C PRO A 138 28.19 0.35 -4.00
N HIS A 139 29.52 0.31 -4.10
CA HIS A 139 30.39 1.26 -3.40
C HIS A 139 30.09 2.73 -3.74
N SER A 140 29.57 3.01 -4.93
CA SER A 140 29.14 4.36 -5.35
C SER A 140 27.99 4.94 -4.53
N LEU A 141 27.22 4.10 -3.83
CA LEU A 141 26.14 4.51 -2.93
C LEU A 141 26.60 4.62 -1.46
N GLY A 142 27.89 4.41 -1.19
CA GLY A 142 28.46 4.48 0.15
C GLY A 142 28.30 3.17 0.92
N THR A 143 28.10 3.29 2.23
CA THR A 143 27.99 2.19 3.19
C THR A 143 26.62 2.18 3.83
N VAL A 144 26.14 0.98 4.18
CA VAL A 144 24.94 0.80 4.98
C VAL A 144 25.18 1.30 6.39
N LEU A 145 24.24 2.10 6.91
CA LEU A 145 24.27 2.60 8.28
C LEU A 145 23.15 1.93 9.10
N PRO A 146 23.29 1.87 10.44
CA PRO A 146 22.22 1.43 11.32
C PRO A 146 20.95 2.27 11.13
N VAL A 147 19.80 1.63 11.30
CA VAL A 147 18.50 2.27 11.25
C VAL A 147 18.16 2.82 12.63
N GLU A 148 18.02 4.14 12.74
CA GLU A 148 17.60 4.81 13.99
C GLU A 148 16.09 5.11 14.00
N GLU A 149 15.49 5.29 12.82
CA GLU A 149 14.04 5.51 12.69
C GLU A 149 13.25 4.24 13.00
N ALA A 150 12.13 4.38 13.70
CA ALA A 150 11.26 3.24 14.01
C ALA A 150 10.73 2.59 12.72
N PRO A 151 10.72 1.24 12.64
CA PRO A 151 10.20 0.54 11.47
C PRO A 151 8.70 0.73 11.32
N GLU A 152 8.23 0.66 10.08
CA GLU A 152 6.80 0.46 9.84
C GLU A 152 6.49 -1.03 9.94
N LEU A 153 5.52 -1.36 10.79
CA LEU A 153 5.15 -2.74 11.09
C LEU A 153 3.71 -3.02 10.66
N GLU A 154 3.50 -4.20 10.06
CA GLU A 154 2.18 -4.70 9.74
C GLU A 154 2.07 -6.17 10.13
N ARG A 155 0.88 -6.59 10.54
CA ARG A 155 0.57 -8.00 10.78
C ARG A 155 -0.22 -8.58 9.63
N LEU A 156 0.21 -9.75 9.17
CA LEU A 156 -0.51 -10.62 8.24
C LEU A 156 -1.29 -11.70 9.01
N THR A 157 -2.08 -12.49 8.28
CA THR A 157 -2.69 -13.72 8.79
C THR A 157 -1.61 -14.68 9.32
N GLY A 158 -1.88 -15.38 10.43
CA GLY A 158 -0.92 -16.32 11.05
C GLY A 158 0.17 -15.67 11.91
N ASP A 159 -0.06 -14.45 12.41
CA ASP A 159 0.85 -13.68 13.28
C ASP A 159 2.24 -13.39 12.68
N ILE A 160 2.35 -13.48 11.35
CA ILE A 160 3.52 -13.01 10.62
C ILE A 160 3.56 -11.47 10.66
N VAL A 161 4.72 -10.92 10.98
CA VAL A 161 4.97 -9.47 10.97
C VAL A 161 5.76 -9.08 9.72
N VAL A 162 5.24 -8.14 8.95
CA VAL A 162 5.98 -7.43 7.90
C VAL A 162 6.73 -6.27 8.54
N VAL A 163 8.03 -6.21 8.27
CA VAL A 163 8.93 -5.17 8.78
C VAL A 163 9.45 -4.38 7.59
N HIS A 164 9.13 -3.09 7.54
CA HIS A 164 9.64 -2.15 6.55
C HIS A 164 10.70 -1.25 7.21
N LEU A 165 11.94 -1.34 6.73
CA LEU A 165 13.07 -0.56 7.23
C LEU A 165 13.56 0.41 6.15
N ARG A 166 13.61 1.70 6.50
CA ARG A 166 14.30 2.73 5.72
C ARG A 166 15.77 2.74 6.12
N VAL A 167 16.59 2.07 5.33
CA VAL A 167 18.03 1.90 5.59
C VAL A 167 18.78 3.13 5.09
N PRO A 168 19.39 3.94 5.97
CA PRO A 168 20.19 5.07 5.55
C PRO A 168 21.53 4.60 4.97
N LEU A 169 21.99 5.29 3.94
CA LEU A 169 23.31 5.11 3.33
C LEU A 169 24.18 6.33 3.60
N SER A 170 25.50 6.14 3.67
CA SER A 170 26.43 7.23 4.00
C SER A 170 26.50 8.36 2.96
N ASN A 171 25.95 8.15 1.76
CA ASN A 171 25.78 9.20 0.76
C ASN A 171 24.55 10.10 0.99
N GLY A 172 23.80 9.88 2.08
CA GLY A 172 22.58 10.60 2.43
C GLY A 172 21.29 10.05 1.80
N SER A 173 21.37 9.04 0.94
CA SER A 173 20.18 8.36 0.40
C SER A 173 19.67 7.29 1.35
N GLN A 174 18.46 6.79 1.09
CA GLN A 174 17.84 5.70 1.85
C GLN A 174 17.37 4.59 0.90
N GLN A 175 17.40 3.34 1.36
CA GLN A 175 16.78 2.21 0.67
C GLN A 175 15.77 1.51 1.56
N MET A 176 14.61 1.14 0.99
CA MET A 176 13.61 0.36 1.70
C MET A 176 13.94 -1.12 1.60
N ILE A 177 14.04 -1.81 2.74
CA ILE A 177 14.04 -3.27 2.80
C ILE A 177 12.77 -3.77 3.49
N THR A 178 12.25 -4.90 3.02
CA THR A 178 11.10 -5.58 3.61
C THR A 178 11.50 -6.97 4.09
N ARG A 179 11.13 -7.30 5.32
CA ARG A 179 11.29 -8.63 5.93
C ARG A 179 9.97 -9.13 6.46
N TYR A 180 9.83 -10.45 6.56
CA TYR A 180 8.64 -11.11 7.07
C TYR A 180 9.10 -12.07 8.16
N LEU A 181 8.58 -11.88 9.36
CA LEU A 181 9.00 -12.63 10.53
C LEU A 181 7.83 -13.44 11.07
N ASP A 182 8.03 -14.74 11.25
CA ASP A 182 7.07 -15.58 11.98
C ASP A 182 7.09 -15.25 13.49
N PRO A 183 6.21 -15.86 14.32
CA PRO A 183 6.17 -15.57 15.76
C PRO A 183 7.48 -15.86 16.51
N SER A 184 8.35 -16.72 15.97
CA SER A 184 9.67 -17.04 16.54
C SER A 184 10.77 -16.04 16.12
N GLY A 185 10.43 -15.05 15.28
CA GLY A 185 11.38 -14.10 14.72
C GLY A 185 12.20 -14.66 13.56
N ALA A 186 11.85 -15.83 13.02
CA ALA A 186 12.52 -16.39 11.85
C ALA A 186 11.99 -15.76 10.56
N ASP A 187 12.88 -15.59 9.59
CA ASP A 187 12.52 -15.10 8.26
C ASP A 187 11.63 -16.13 7.54
N VAL A 188 10.48 -15.67 7.02
CA VAL A 188 9.52 -16.51 6.29
C VAL A 188 9.15 -15.88 4.95
N VAL A 189 8.69 -16.67 3.99
CA VAL A 189 8.08 -16.16 2.75
C VAL A 189 6.57 -16.39 2.85
N PRO A 190 5.75 -15.33 2.99
CA PRO A 190 4.30 -15.45 3.06
C PRO A 190 3.73 -16.10 1.79
N GLU A 191 2.64 -16.85 1.92
CA GLU A 191 1.94 -17.42 0.77
C GLU A 191 1.43 -16.34 -0.21
N GLU A 192 1.12 -15.15 0.29
CA GLU A 192 0.70 -13.99 -0.51
C GLU A 192 1.80 -13.50 -1.50
N ASN A 193 3.06 -13.90 -1.27
CA ASN A 193 4.23 -13.54 -2.07
C ASN A 193 4.85 -14.73 -2.83
N ARG A 194 4.19 -15.90 -2.82
CA ARG A 194 4.56 -17.06 -3.66
C ARG A 194 3.82 -17.01 -5.00
#